data_AF-A0AAN9V9C3-F1
#
_entry.id   AF-A0AAN9V9C3-F1
#
_cell.length_a   1.000
_cell.length_b   1.000
_cell.length_c   1.000
_cell.angle_alpha   90.00
_cell.angle_beta   90.00
_cell.angle_gamma   90.00
#
_symmetry.space_group_name_H-M   'P 1'
#
loop_
_entity.id
_entity.type
_entity.pdbx_description
1 polymer ?
#
loop_
_entity_poly.entity_id
_entity_poly.type
_entity_poly.pdbx_seq_one_letter_code
_entity_poly.pdbx_strand_id
1 'polypeptide(L)'
;MGKWGKYLKRYNKQWESDPVFKAWIQPSTEEAVNAGKGEAYCKLCATNLRAHKSDLLDHRRTKKHTTRENSLATTSRGRLDSFGTN
;
A
#
# COMPACT_ATOMS: atom_id res chain seq x y z
N MET A 1 -9.10 -11.37 -32.28
CA MET A 1 -9.26 -11.13 -30.82
C MET A 1 -7.92 -11.48 -30.16
N GLY A 2 -7.08 -10.66 -29.53
CA GLY A 2 -6.99 -9.22 -29.31
C GLY A 2 -5.51 -8.88 -29.07
N LYS A 3 -5.00 -7.83 -29.72
CA LYS A 3 -3.56 -7.50 -29.89
C LYS A 3 -2.97 -6.68 -28.72
N TRP A 4 -3.46 -6.92 -27.49
CA TRP A 4 -3.22 -6.02 -26.34
C TRP A 4 -2.78 -6.73 -25.05
N GLY A 5 -2.36 -8.00 -25.11
CA GLY A 5 -1.94 -8.76 -23.92
C GLY A 5 -0.53 -8.47 -23.38
N LYS A 6 0.21 -7.51 -23.94
CA LYS A 6 1.66 -7.35 -23.68
C LYS A 6 2.07 -6.32 -22.63
N TYR A 7 1.11 -5.61 -22.03
CA TYR A 7 1.41 -4.59 -21.01
C TYR A 7 0.63 -4.83 -19.71
N LEU A 8 0.74 -6.03 -19.13
CA LEU A 8 0.60 -6.11 -17.67
C LEU A 8 1.77 -5.28 -17.12
N LYS A 9 1.46 -4.10 -16.58
CA LYS A 9 2.45 -3.20 -15.97
C LYS A 9 2.88 -3.78 -14.62
N ARG A 10 3.68 -4.86 -14.71
CA ARG A 10 4.21 -5.61 -13.57
C ARG A 10 4.70 -4.63 -12.50
N TYR A 11 4.23 -4.85 -11.28
CA TYR A 11 4.69 -4.16 -10.07
C TYR A 11 6.20 -3.87 -10.14
N ASN A 12 6.55 -2.59 -10.04
CA ASN A 12 7.93 -2.18 -10.21
C ASN A 12 8.71 -2.46 -8.90
N LYS A 13 9.61 -3.45 -8.93
CA LYS A 13 10.45 -3.83 -7.79
C LYS A 13 11.28 -2.66 -7.23
N GLN A 14 11.53 -1.61 -8.03
CA GLN A 14 12.19 -0.40 -7.54
C GLN A 14 11.46 0.24 -6.33
N TRP A 15 10.13 0.09 -6.24
CA TRP A 15 9.35 0.66 -5.14
C TRP A 15 9.63 0.01 -3.78
N GLU A 16 10.17 -1.20 -3.77
CA GLU A 16 10.63 -1.84 -2.52
C GLU A 16 11.93 -1.24 -2.00
N SER A 17 12.70 -0.57 -2.86
CA SER A 17 13.93 0.15 -2.49
C SER A 17 13.66 1.61 -2.12
N ASP A 18 12.57 2.20 -2.61
CA ASP A 18 12.18 3.56 -2.27
C ASP A 18 11.63 3.64 -0.83
N PRO A 19 12.25 4.40 0.09
CA PRO A 19 11.79 4.51 1.47
C PRO A 19 10.39 5.15 1.58
N VAL A 20 10.00 5.95 0.58
CA VAL A 20 8.70 6.63 0.51
C VAL A 20 7.56 5.66 0.19
N PHE A 21 7.84 4.62 -0.59
CA PHE A 21 6.83 3.66 -1.04
C PHE A 21 6.84 2.38 -0.19
N LYS A 22 8.02 1.86 0.17
CA LYS A 22 8.17 0.66 1.02
C LYS A 22 7.47 0.76 2.38
N ALA A 23 7.36 1.97 2.94
CA ALA A 23 6.75 2.19 4.25
C ALA A 23 5.28 1.75 4.31
N TRP A 24 4.55 1.79 3.20
CA TRP A 24 3.11 1.49 3.16
C TRP A 24 2.67 0.63 1.99
N ILE A 25 3.47 0.49 0.92
CA ILE A 25 3.18 -0.36 -0.23
C ILE A 25 3.79 -1.74 -0.03
N GLN A 26 3.06 -2.78 -0.45
CA GLN A 26 3.57 -4.12 -0.64
C GLN A 26 3.17 -4.69 -2.02
N PRO A 27 3.92 -5.65 -2.55
CA PRO A 27 3.48 -6.43 -3.70
C PRO A 27 2.16 -7.15 -3.37
N SER A 28 1.22 -7.10 -4.31
CA SER A 28 -0.03 -7.84 -4.21
C SER A 28 0.20 -9.32 -4.57
N THR A 29 -0.65 -10.23 -4.07
CA THR A 29 -0.54 -11.66 -4.40
C THR A 29 -0.77 -11.89 -5.89
N GLU A 30 -0.10 -12.90 -6.43
CA GLU A 30 -0.24 -13.33 -7.83
C GLU A 30 -1.71 -13.59 -8.22
N GLU A 31 -2.52 -14.09 -7.29
CA GLU A 31 -3.97 -14.26 -7.48
C GLU A 31 -4.71 -12.92 -7.70
N ALA A 32 -4.37 -11.87 -6.94
CA ALA A 32 -4.98 -10.54 -7.10
C ALA A 32 -4.53 -9.83 -8.39
N VAL A 33 -3.31 -10.10 -8.84
CA VAL A 33 -2.77 -9.65 -10.13
C VAL A 33 -3.52 -10.32 -11.28
N ASN A 34 -3.67 -11.64 -11.22
CA ASN A 34 -4.41 -12.43 -12.23
C ASN A 34 -5.90 -12.08 -12.27
N ALA A 35 -6.49 -11.72 -11.12
CA ALA A 35 -7.86 -11.24 -11.03
C ALA A 35 -8.04 -9.77 -11.49
N GLY A 36 -6.97 -9.08 -11.90
CA GLY A 36 -7.02 -7.68 -12.33
C GLY A 36 -7.40 -6.68 -11.22
N LYS A 37 -7.35 -7.10 -9.95
CA LYS A 37 -7.77 -6.29 -8.79
C LYS A 37 -6.71 -5.29 -8.34
N GLY A 38 -5.46 -5.47 -8.74
CA GLY A 38 -4.37 -4.55 -8.44
C GLY A 38 -3.08 -5.27 -8.11
N GLU A 39 -1.97 -4.67 -8.55
CA GLU A 39 -0.62 -5.23 -8.44
C GLU A 39 0.13 -4.73 -7.19
N ALA A 40 -0.36 -3.66 -6.57
CA ALA A 40 0.15 -3.09 -5.34
C ALA A 40 -0.91 -3.16 -4.24
N TYR A 41 -0.48 -3.29 -2.99
CA TYR A 41 -1.37 -3.22 -1.85
C TYR A 41 -0.85 -2.19 -0.84
N CYS A 42 -1.76 -1.34 -0.35
CA CYS A 42 -1.46 -0.37 0.69
C CYS A 42 -1.74 -1.00 2.07
N LYS A 43 -0.71 -1.20 2.88
CA LYS A 43 -0.80 -1.68 4.27
C LYS A 43 -1.54 -0.70 5.18
N LEU A 44 -1.36 0.60 4.95
CA LEU A 44 -2.05 1.63 5.72
C LEU A 44 -3.54 1.58 5.47
N CYS A 45 -3.95 1.65 4.20
CA CYS A 45 -5.35 1.69 3.81
C CYS A 45 -6.01 0.31 3.71
N ALA A 46 -5.23 -0.76 3.81
CA ALA A 46 -5.65 -2.14 3.61
C ALA A 46 -6.39 -2.36 2.27
N THR A 47 -5.90 -1.74 1.20
CA THR A 47 -6.58 -1.69 -0.10
C THR A 47 -5.64 -2.04 -1.24
N ASN A 48 -6.14 -2.82 -2.21
CA ASN A 48 -5.42 -3.11 -3.45
C ASN A 48 -5.51 -1.89 -4.37
N LEU A 49 -4.36 -1.45 -4.85
CA LEU A 49 -4.18 -0.32 -5.74
C LEU A 49 -3.54 -0.79 -7.05
N ARG A 50 -3.70 0.01 -8.09
CA ARG A 50 -3.00 -0.24 -9.34
C ARG A 50 -1.52 0.09 -9.15
N ALA A 51 -0.63 -0.72 -9.73
CA ALA A 51 0.80 -0.39 -9.79
C ALA A 51 1.07 0.71 -10.82
N HIS A 52 0.42 1.87 -10.66
CA HIS A 52 0.72 3.08 -11.41
C HIS A 52 1.29 4.14 -10.47
N LYS A 53 2.45 4.70 -10.80
CA LYS A 53 3.13 5.71 -9.96
C LYS A 53 2.19 6.88 -9.64
N SER A 54 1.38 7.32 -10.60
CA SER A 54 0.40 8.39 -10.40
C SER A 54 -0.68 8.04 -9.37
N ASP A 55 -1.18 6.80 -9.41
CA ASP A 55 -2.23 6.31 -8.51
C ASP A 55 -1.70 6.19 -7.08
N LEU A 56 -0.46 5.73 -6.91
CA LEU A 56 0.21 5.67 -5.61
C LEU A 56 0.47 7.07 -5.03
N LEU A 57 0.92 8.01 -5.87
CA LEU A 57 1.14 9.40 -5.46
C LEU A 57 -0.17 10.11 -5.10
N ASP A 58 -1.25 9.84 -5.83
CA ASP A 58 -2.58 10.34 -5.50
C ASP A 58 -3.10 9.71 -4.21
N HIS A 59 -3.00 8.40 -4.08
CA HIS A 59 -3.40 7.65 -2.90
C HIS A 59 -2.73 8.17 -1.63
N ARG A 60 -1.42 8.45 -1.69
CA ARG A 60 -0.67 9.05 -0.57
C ARG A 60 -1.27 10.38 -0.11
N ARG A 61 -1.81 11.18 -1.04
CA ARG A 61 -2.42 12.48 -0.76
C ARG A 61 -3.86 12.37 -0.26
N THR A 62 -4.46 11.17 -0.28
CA THR A 62 -5.82 11.00 0.22
C THR A 62 -5.89 11.15 1.73
N LYS A 63 -6.97 11.77 2.22
CA LYS A 63 -7.22 11.95 3.66
C LYS A 63 -7.19 10.62 4.43
N LYS A 64 -7.72 9.54 3.83
CA LYS A 64 -7.71 8.19 4.41
C LYS A 64 -6.29 7.70 4.67
N HIS A 65 -5.36 8.02 3.76
CA HIS A 65 -3.96 7.65 3.89
C HIS A 65 -3.28 8.51 4.96
N THR A 66 -3.38 9.84 4.88
CA THR A 66 -2.75 10.76 5.84
C THR A 66 -3.20 10.51 7.27
N THR A 67 -4.50 10.25 7.51
CA THR A 67 -4.99 9.92 8.85
C THR A 67 -4.36 8.64 9.39
N ARG A 68 -4.23 7.60 8.57
CA ARG A 68 -3.65 6.31 9.01
C ARG A 68 -2.14 6.37 9.13
N GLU A 69 -1.47 7.08 8.23
CA GLU A 69 -0.04 7.36 8.30
C GLU A 69 0.30 8.10 9.60
N ASN A 70 -0.45 9.17 9.90
CA ASN A 70 -0.29 9.93 11.14
C ASN A 70 -0.60 9.08 12.39
N SER A 71 -1.64 8.24 12.33
CA SER A 71 -1.97 7.32 13.42
C SER A 71 -0.86 6.30 13.66
N LEU A 72 -0.24 5.74 12.62
CA LEU A 72 0.89 4.82 12.78
C LEU A 72 2.17 5.53 13.25
N ALA A 73 2.43 6.76 12.81
CA ALA A 73 3.53 7.57 13.32
C ALA A 73 3.40 7.76 14.84
N THR A 74 2.19 8.03 15.32
CA THR A 74 1.86 8.17 16.75
C THR A 74 1.89 6.85 17.52
N THR A 75 1.46 5.73 16.93
CA THR A 75 1.43 4.41 17.58
C THR A 75 2.82 3.87 17.94
N SER A 76 3.90 4.42 17.36
CA SER A 76 5.27 4.02 17.74
C SER A 76 5.71 4.50 19.14
N ARG A 77 4.85 5.21 19.90
CA ARG A 77 5.19 5.75 21.22
C ARG A 77 4.16 5.52 22.33
N GLY A 78 3.59 4.32 22.41
CA GLY A 78 2.95 3.82 23.63
C GLY A 78 2.62 2.34 23.45
N ARG A 79 3.42 1.40 23.98
CA ARG A 79 3.35 1.01 25.40
C ARG A 79 2.02 1.46 25.98
N LEU A 80 0.97 0.70 25.68
CA LEU A 80 -0.20 0.73 26.53
C LEU A 80 0.22 -0.01 27.80
N ASP A 81 0.62 0.77 28.79
CA ASP A 81 0.83 0.32 30.16
C ASP A 81 -0.41 -0.44 30.62
N SER A 82 -0.16 -1.67 31.07
CA SER A 82 -0.77 -2.32 32.22
C SER A 82 -2.10 -1.73 32.70
N PHE A 83 -3.23 -2.30 32.30
CA PHE A 83 -4.45 -2.16 33.08
C PHE A 83 -4.31 -2.96 34.37
N GLY A 84 -3.66 -2.36 35.36
CA GLY A 84 -3.80 -2.70 36.76
C GLY A 84 -4.93 -1.87 37.34
N THR A 85 -6.07 -2.50 37.63
CA THR A 85 -7.11 -1.91 38.48
C THR A 85 -7.60 -2.98 39.45
N ASN A 86 -7.10 -2.83 40.68
CA ASN A 86 -7.65 -3.11 42.00
C ASN A 86 -8.51 -4.37 42.21
#